data_AF-A0A7C3YDL7-F1
#
_entry.id   AF-A0A7C3YDL7-F1
#
_cell.length_a   1.000
_cell.length_b   1.000
_cell.length_c   1.000
_cell.angle_alpha   90.00
_cell.angle_beta   90.00
_cell.angle_gamma   90.00
#
_symmetry.space_group_name_H-M   'P 1'
#
loop_
_entity.id
_entity.type
_entity.pdbx_description
1 polymer ?
#
loop_
_entity_poly.entity_id
_entity_poly.type
_entity_poly.pdbx_seq_one_letter_code
_entity_poly.pdbx_strand_id
1 'polypeptide(L)'
;METSHNIESYIHESTYAPNKFNHHGHRSRHLLLGVELEVDKGGEDGNKAKEVLSILNNGDPASEVNCYIKRDNTLRCGFEVVSQPATVWYHLRKIPWKQAFGYLLSVGYESDTTSTCGLHVHFNKVFLCSTGSKILAGNAKLLYLFEENWGEIVQFSRRDLNQIDRWCQRYGCLSIHRALRLNEDRKEYAINFQNSRTNEIRVFRGTLKYDTFVATLLFVHNLVLYCKKTMHKLNDSWEDFLKFIRKDKRNNPLILYMQERELWTLQ
;
A
#
# COMPACT_ATOMS: atom_id res chain seq x y z
N MET A 1 -27.24 -17.09 -33.92
CA MET A 1 -26.99 -15.87 -33.14
C MET A 1 -25.91 -16.22 -32.14
N GLU A 2 -24.66 -15.89 -32.46
CA GLU A 2 -23.52 -16.13 -31.58
C GLU A 2 -23.64 -15.19 -30.38
N THR A 3 -23.78 -15.78 -29.19
CA THR A 3 -23.67 -15.06 -27.93
C THR A 3 -22.22 -14.69 -27.71
N SER A 4 -21.91 -13.41 -27.93
CA SER A 4 -20.66 -12.76 -27.53
C SER A 4 -20.22 -13.20 -26.13
N HIS A 5 -19.13 -13.95 -26.04
CA HIS A 5 -18.49 -14.25 -24.76
C HIS A 5 -17.93 -12.95 -24.19
N ASN A 6 -18.45 -12.57 -23.02
CA ASN A 6 -18.12 -11.32 -22.34
C ASN A 6 -16.61 -11.23 -22.09
N ILE A 7 -15.99 -10.14 -22.54
CA ILE A 7 -14.57 -9.80 -22.39
C ILE A 7 -14.25 -9.39 -20.92
N GLU A 8 -15.07 -9.80 -19.95
CA GLU A 8 -15.04 -9.42 -18.53
C GLU A 8 -14.17 -10.33 -17.64
N SER A 9 -13.59 -11.43 -18.17
CA SER A 9 -13.10 -12.54 -17.32
C SER A 9 -11.87 -12.29 -16.42
N TYR A 10 -11.09 -11.23 -16.63
CA TYR A 10 -9.86 -10.95 -15.85
C TYR A 10 -9.98 -9.75 -14.90
N ILE A 11 -11.14 -9.09 -14.87
CA ILE A 11 -11.44 -7.99 -13.96
C ILE A 11 -12.57 -8.47 -13.05
N HIS A 12 -12.23 -8.75 -11.80
CA HIS A 12 -13.22 -9.20 -10.82
C HIS A 12 -14.09 -8.04 -10.32
N GLU A 13 -15.21 -8.38 -9.69
CA GLU A 13 -16.03 -7.43 -8.96
C GLU A 13 -15.26 -6.76 -7.80
N SER A 14 -15.66 -5.55 -7.44
CA SER A 14 -15.01 -4.75 -6.37
C SER A 14 -14.94 -5.45 -5.01
N THR A 15 -15.85 -6.39 -4.73
CA THR A 15 -15.90 -7.16 -3.48
C THR A 15 -15.12 -8.48 -3.53
N TYR A 16 -14.51 -8.81 -4.66
CA TYR A 16 -13.81 -10.06 -4.84
C TYR A 16 -12.63 -10.22 -3.87
N ALA A 17 -12.50 -11.42 -3.34
CA ALA A 17 -11.30 -11.87 -2.65
C ALA A 17 -11.06 -13.34 -3.03
N PRO A 18 -9.80 -13.75 -3.24
CA PRO A 18 -9.51 -15.13 -3.57
C PRO A 18 -9.92 -16.05 -2.42
N ASN A 19 -10.49 -17.21 -2.75
CA ASN A 19 -10.87 -18.24 -1.76
C ASN A 19 -9.70 -18.64 -0.85
N LYS A 20 -8.47 -18.56 -1.38
CA LYS A 20 -7.24 -18.80 -0.64
C LYS A 20 -6.17 -17.80 -1.06
N PHE A 21 -5.61 -17.08 -0.08
CA PHE A 21 -4.47 -16.20 -0.30
C PHE A 21 -3.17 -16.98 -0.43
N ASN A 22 -2.38 -16.64 -1.46
CA ASN A 22 -1.04 -17.18 -1.70
C ASN A 22 -0.02 -16.37 -0.90
N HIS A 23 0.28 -16.82 0.32
CA HIS A 23 1.24 -16.12 1.18
C HIS A 23 2.69 -16.37 0.75
N HIS A 24 3.34 -15.35 0.20
CA HIS A 24 4.77 -15.40 -0.18
C HIS A 24 5.68 -15.03 0.99
N GLY A 25 5.59 -15.85 2.03
CA GLY A 25 6.35 -15.77 3.27
C GLY A 25 5.56 -16.33 4.46
N HIS A 26 6.25 -16.63 5.57
CA HIS A 26 5.62 -17.21 6.73
C HIS A 26 4.85 -16.17 7.55
N ARG A 27 3.52 -16.26 7.54
CA ARG A 27 2.59 -15.23 8.07
C ARG A 27 2.84 -14.79 9.52
N SER A 28 3.34 -15.66 10.40
CA SER A 28 3.65 -15.29 11.80
C SER A 28 5.11 -14.85 12.04
N ARG A 29 6.00 -15.07 11.07
CA ARG A 29 7.44 -14.78 11.21
C ARG A 29 7.86 -13.57 10.39
N HIS A 30 7.21 -13.34 9.26
CA HIS A 30 7.55 -12.29 8.32
C HIS A 30 6.48 -11.20 8.30
N LEU A 31 6.93 -9.97 8.03
CA LEU A 31 6.07 -8.87 7.63
C LEU A 31 5.68 -9.11 6.17
N LEU A 32 4.41 -9.39 5.95
CA LEU A 32 3.81 -9.52 4.63
C LEU A 32 3.06 -8.24 4.31
N LEU A 33 3.32 -7.69 3.14
CA LEU A 33 2.63 -6.56 2.58
C LEU A 33 1.62 -7.04 1.54
N GLY A 34 0.49 -6.36 1.42
CA GLY A 34 -0.41 -6.44 0.28
C GLY A 34 -0.50 -5.06 -0.38
N VAL A 35 -0.68 -5.02 -1.68
CA VAL A 35 -0.73 -3.80 -2.48
C VAL A 35 -2.07 -3.74 -3.18
N GLU A 36 -2.73 -2.58 -3.12
CA GLU A 36 -3.81 -2.21 -4.02
C GLU A 36 -3.36 -0.97 -4.80
N LEU A 37 -3.16 -1.12 -6.10
CA LEU A 37 -2.70 -0.06 -6.99
C LEU A 37 -3.81 0.27 -8.00
N GLU A 38 -4.34 1.48 -7.89
CA GLU A 38 -5.35 1.99 -8.80
C GLU A 38 -4.71 2.59 -10.05
N VAL A 39 -5.28 2.27 -11.22
CA VAL A 39 -4.90 2.84 -12.51
C VAL A 39 -6.14 3.30 -13.27
N ASP A 40 -6.06 4.44 -13.96
CA ASP A 40 -7.19 5.09 -14.65
C ASP A 40 -6.78 5.48 -16.09
N LYS A 41 -7.69 6.14 -16.83
CA LYS A 41 -7.56 6.59 -18.24
C LYS A 41 -7.48 5.50 -19.30
N GLY A 42 -6.94 4.33 -18.98
CA GLY A 42 -6.77 3.23 -19.93
C GLY A 42 -8.01 2.38 -20.19
N GLY A 43 -9.10 2.57 -19.42
CA GLY A 43 -10.35 1.82 -19.52
C GLY A 43 -10.42 0.57 -18.66
N GLU A 44 -11.64 0.07 -18.42
CA GLU A 44 -11.87 -1.27 -17.88
C GLU A 44 -11.83 -2.30 -19.02
N ASP A 45 -10.62 -2.53 -19.55
CA ASP A 45 -10.38 -3.39 -20.70
C ASP A 45 -9.83 -4.76 -20.27
N GLY A 46 -10.61 -5.81 -20.49
CA GLY A 46 -10.25 -7.18 -20.10
C GLY A 46 -9.02 -7.74 -20.82
N ASN A 47 -8.72 -7.32 -22.05
CA ASN A 47 -7.51 -7.73 -22.76
C ASN A 47 -6.29 -7.06 -22.14
N LYS A 48 -6.37 -5.76 -21.82
CA LYS A 48 -5.28 -5.05 -21.12
C LYS A 48 -5.06 -5.62 -19.71
N ALA A 49 -6.15 -5.95 -19.01
CA ALA A 49 -6.10 -6.63 -17.72
C ALA A 49 -5.42 -8.00 -17.80
N LYS A 50 -5.76 -8.80 -18.81
CA LYS A 50 -5.11 -10.09 -19.08
C LYS A 50 -3.62 -9.94 -19.33
N GLU A 51 -3.20 -8.99 -20.16
CA GLU A 51 -1.78 -8.79 -20.48
C GLU A 51 -0.97 -8.35 -19.25
N VAL A 52 -1.47 -7.38 -18.47
CA VAL A 52 -0.76 -6.96 -17.26
C VAL A 52 -0.73 -8.08 -16.21
N LEU A 53 -1.79 -8.88 -16.08
CA LEU A 53 -1.79 -10.06 -15.21
C LEU A 53 -0.83 -11.14 -15.70
N SER A 54 -0.69 -11.34 -17.01
CA SER A 54 0.28 -12.26 -17.59
C SER A 54 1.68 -11.85 -17.18
N ILE A 55 2.02 -10.56 -17.25
CA ILE A 55 3.29 -10.03 -16.75
C ILE A 55 3.41 -10.33 -15.24
N LEU A 56 2.48 -9.84 -14.41
CA LEU A 56 2.57 -9.92 -12.95
C LEU A 56 2.60 -11.36 -12.40
N ASN A 57 1.95 -12.28 -13.09
CA ASN A 57 1.85 -13.69 -12.72
C ASN A 57 2.77 -14.61 -13.53
N ASN A 58 3.86 -14.08 -14.11
CA ASN A 58 4.91 -14.86 -14.79
C ASN A 58 4.40 -15.73 -15.96
N GLY A 59 3.49 -15.19 -16.76
CA GLY A 59 2.96 -15.80 -17.99
C GLY A 59 1.60 -16.48 -17.84
N ASP A 60 1.09 -16.65 -16.61
CA ASP A 60 -0.25 -17.22 -16.36
C ASP A 60 -1.19 -16.18 -15.72
N PRO A 61 -1.96 -15.43 -16.53
CA PRO A 61 -2.86 -14.39 -16.04
C PRO A 61 -4.00 -14.92 -15.16
N ALA A 62 -4.34 -16.22 -15.22
CA ALA A 62 -5.43 -16.82 -14.47
C ALA A 62 -4.98 -17.43 -13.12
N SER A 63 -3.67 -17.60 -12.91
CA SER A 63 -3.14 -18.26 -11.70
C SER A 63 -3.37 -17.49 -10.40
N GLU A 64 -3.47 -16.16 -10.48
CA GLU A 64 -3.50 -15.23 -9.34
C GLU A 64 -2.37 -15.50 -8.31
N VAL A 65 -1.24 -16.06 -8.78
CA VAL A 65 -0.15 -16.47 -7.91
C VAL A 65 0.46 -15.27 -7.21
N ASN A 66 0.56 -14.13 -7.90
CA ASN A 66 1.11 -12.89 -7.36
C ASN A 66 0.08 -11.78 -7.29
N CYS A 67 -0.78 -11.61 -8.31
CA CYS A 67 -1.74 -10.52 -8.38
C CYS A 67 -3.05 -10.96 -9.06
N TYR A 68 -4.12 -10.22 -8.77
CA TYR A 68 -5.42 -10.27 -9.44
C TYR A 68 -5.92 -8.83 -9.66
N ILE A 69 -6.93 -8.64 -10.52
CA ILE A 69 -7.50 -7.32 -10.80
C ILE A 69 -8.95 -7.25 -10.35
N LYS A 70 -9.35 -6.12 -9.78
CA LYS A 70 -10.73 -5.82 -9.40
C LYS A 70 -11.19 -4.51 -10.06
N ARG A 71 -12.50 -4.35 -10.22
CA ARG A 71 -13.12 -3.04 -10.43
C ARG A 71 -12.98 -2.20 -9.16
N ASP A 72 -12.81 -0.90 -9.33
CA ASP A 72 -12.88 0.05 -8.22
C ASP A 72 -13.98 1.07 -8.53
N ASN A 73 -15.01 1.10 -7.69
CA ASN A 73 -16.19 1.94 -7.89
C ASN A 73 -15.88 3.44 -7.76
N THR A 74 -14.68 3.82 -7.32
CA THR A 74 -14.22 5.21 -7.24
C THR A 74 -13.47 5.67 -8.50
N LEU A 75 -13.02 4.73 -9.35
CA LEU A 75 -12.35 5.03 -10.60
C LEU A 75 -13.36 5.33 -11.70
N ARG A 76 -12.94 6.14 -12.69
CA ARG A 76 -13.80 6.52 -13.82
C ARG A 76 -13.57 5.66 -15.05
N CYS A 77 -12.31 5.26 -15.30
CA CYS A 77 -11.91 4.60 -16.53
C CYS A 77 -10.66 3.74 -16.31
N GLY A 78 -10.74 2.76 -15.40
CA GLY A 78 -9.63 1.86 -15.14
C GLY A 78 -9.93 0.85 -14.03
N PHE A 79 -8.90 0.24 -13.47
CA PHE A 79 -9.05 -0.90 -12.55
C PHE A 79 -8.03 -0.86 -11.41
N GLU A 80 -8.20 -1.73 -10.42
CA GLU A 80 -7.30 -1.90 -9.29
C GLU A 80 -6.51 -3.20 -9.42
N VAL A 81 -5.18 -3.10 -9.43
CA VAL A 81 -4.27 -4.25 -9.37
C VAL A 81 -4.00 -4.60 -7.91
N VAL A 82 -4.35 -5.81 -7.49
CA VAL A 82 -4.20 -6.27 -6.10
C VAL A 82 -3.23 -7.43 -6.00
N SER A 83 -2.26 -7.31 -5.11
CA SER A 83 -1.27 -8.36 -4.89
C SER A 83 -1.66 -9.33 -3.78
N GLN A 84 -1.27 -10.59 -3.94
CA GLN A 84 -1.18 -11.56 -2.87
C GLN A 84 -0.19 -11.10 -1.77
N PRO A 85 -0.38 -11.49 -0.49
CA PRO A 85 0.47 -11.02 0.59
C PRO A 85 1.89 -11.57 0.49
N ALA A 86 2.89 -10.70 0.46
CA ALA A 86 4.28 -11.08 0.23
C ALA A 86 5.27 -10.29 1.08
N THR A 87 6.45 -10.86 1.36
CA THR A 87 7.53 -10.03 1.95
C THR A 87 7.92 -8.89 1.00
N VAL A 88 8.40 -7.77 1.53
CA VAL A 88 8.86 -6.64 0.68
C VAL A 88 9.88 -7.10 -0.36
N TRP A 89 10.79 -8.00 -0.01
CA TRP A 89 11.80 -8.52 -0.94
C TRP A 89 11.22 -9.42 -2.01
N TYR A 90 10.12 -10.11 -1.73
CA TYR A 90 9.41 -10.89 -2.75
C TYR A 90 8.74 -9.94 -3.75
N HIS A 91 8.04 -8.88 -3.28
CA HIS A 91 7.52 -7.84 -4.18
C HIS A 91 8.59 -7.29 -5.10
N LEU A 92 9.74 -6.88 -4.54
CA LEU A 92 10.80 -6.20 -5.29
C LEU A 92 11.62 -7.11 -6.21
N ARG A 93 11.60 -8.43 -6.01
CA ARG A 93 12.49 -9.36 -6.74
C ARG A 93 11.77 -10.42 -7.56
N LYS A 94 10.51 -10.71 -7.24
CA LYS A 94 9.76 -11.85 -7.80
C LYS A 94 8.49 -11.43 -8.53
N ILE A 95 7.90 -10.28 -8.17
CA ILE A 95 6.77 -9.73 -8.91
C ILE A 95 7.32 -8.71 -9.92
N PRO A 96 7.08 -8.86 -11.23
CA PRO A 96 7.67 -8.02 -12.26
C PRO A 96 6.96 -6.66 -12.41
N TRP A 97 6.82 -5.92 -11.30
CA TRP A 97 6.16 -4.61 -11.24
C TRP A 97 6.70 -3.62 -12.27
N LYS A 98 8.03 -3.55 -12.46
CA LYS A 98 8.63 -2.61 -13.42
C LYS A 98 8.17 -2.87 -14.86
N GLN A 99 8.04 -4.13 -15.25
CA GLN A 99 7.55 -4.51 -16.57
C GLN A 99 6.05 -4.21 -16.69
N ALA A 100 5.27 -4.54 -15.65
CA ALA A 100 3.83 -4.26 -15.61
C ALA A 100 3.54 -2.75 -15.72
N PHE A 101 4.31 -1.90 -15.03
CA PHE A 101 4.16 -0.44 -15.11
C PHE A 101 4.53 0.09 -16.50
N GLY A 102 5.60 -0.43 -17.10
CA GLY A 102 5.97 -0.09 -18.48
C GLY A 102 4.86 -0.43 -19.47
N TYR A 103 4.24 -1.60 -19.33
CA TYR A 103 3.10 -2.01 -20.13
C TYR A 103 1.89 -1.07 -19.92
N LEU A 104 1.48 -0.86 -18.67
CA LEU A 104 0.33 -0.01 -18.33
C LEU A 104 0.47 1.40 -18.93
N LEU A 105 1.64 2.02 -18.77
CA LEU A 105 1.96 3.32 -19.39
C LEU A 105 1.86 3.26 -20.92
N SER A 106 2.40 2.20 -21.55
CA SER A 106 2.39 2.05 -23.01
C SER A 106 0.99 1.91 -23.61
N VAL A 107 0.00 1.45 -22.83
CA VAL A 107 -1.40 1.28 -23.27
C VAL A 107 -2.35 2.36 -22.72
N GLY A 108 -1.77 3.45 -22.20
CA GLY A 108 -2.48 4.68 -21.85
C GLY A 108 -3.03 4.76 -20.43
N TYR A 109 -2.60 3.90 -19.51
CA TYR A 109 -2.96 4.05 -18.10
C TYR A 109 -2.12 5.10 -17.39
N GLU A 110 -2.76 5.76 -16.43
CA GLU A 110 -2.15 6.72 -15.53
C GLU A 110 -2.49 6.36 -14.07
N SER A 111 -1.69 6.85 -13.12
CA SER A 111 -1.94 6.63 -11.68
C SER A 111 -1.47 7.79 -10.80
N ASP A 112 -0.41 8.52 -11.20
CA ASP A 112 0.10 9.68 -10.45
C ASP A 112 -0.50 11.02 -10.87
N THR A 113 -1.13 11.13 -12.04
CA THR A 113 -1.71 12.37 -12.60
C THR A 113 -3.20 12.51 -12.34
N THR A 114 -3.88 11.46 -11.91
CA THR A 114 -5.31 11.51 -11.58
C THR A 114 -5.52 12.02 -10.15
N SER A 115 -6.71 12.54 -9.87
CA SER A 115 -7.13 12.93 -8.52
C SER A 115 -7.81 11.81 -7.74
N THR A 116 -8.00 10.64 -8.38
CA THR A 116 -8.73 9.49 -7.86
C THR A 116 -7.79 8.38 -7.40
N CYS A 117 -6.69 8.13 -8.13
CA CYS A 117 -5.88 6.93 -7.90
C CYS A 117 -5.09 6.94 -6.58
N GLY A 118 -5.27 5.87 -5.81
CA GLY A 118 -4.53 5.50 -4.62
C GLY A 118 -3.44 4.45 -4.85
N LEU A 119 -2.53 4.37 -3.88
CA LEU A 119 -1.67 3.20 -3.65
C LEU A 119 -1.86 2.78 -2.19
N HIS A 120 -2.69 1.76 -1.95
CA HIS A 120 -2.91 1.26 -0.60
C HIS A 120 -1.95 0.13 -0.29
N VAL A 121 -1.44 0.13 0.94
CA VAL A 121 -0.51 -0.90 1.40
C VAL A 121 -1.04 -1.54 2.67
N HIS A 122 -1.40 -2.82 2.57
CA HIS A 122 -1.77 -3.64 3.70
C HIS A 122 -0.55 -4.25 4.37
N PHE A 123 -0.65 -4.53 5.67
CA PHE A 123 0.30 -5.41 6.36
C PHE A 123 -0.39 -6.31 7.37
N ASN A 124 0.14 -7.52 7.59
CA ASN A 124 -0.42 -8.50 8.51
C ASN A 124 -0.30 -8.06 9.98
N LYS A 125 -1.43 -7.92 10.69
CA LYS A 125 -1.49 -7.52 12.12
C LYS A 125 -0.65 -8.42 13.02
N VAL A 126 -0.66 -9.72 12.75
CA VAL A 126 0.08 -10.73 13.52
C VAL A 126 1.60 -10.51 13.51
N PHE A 127 2.11 -9.70 12.57
CA PHE A 127 3.52 -9.31 12.59
C PHE A 127 3.88 -8.45 13.80
N LEU A 128 2.99 -7.55 14.24
CA LEU A 128 3.20 -6.72 15.43
C LEU A 128 3.28 -7.60 16.68
N CYS A 129 2.29 -8.49 16.86
CA CYS A 129 2.33 -9.55 17.85
C CYS A 129 1.23 -10.61 17.62
N SER A 130 1.28 -11.71 18.36
CA SER A 130 0.24 -12.75 18.36
C SER A 130 -0.93 -12.47 19.32
N THR A 131 -0.81 -11.50 20.23
CA THR A 131 -1.87 -11.18 21.20
C THR A 131 -2.57 -9.86 20.88
N GLY A 132 -3.89 -9.81 21.12
CA GLY A 132 -4.71 -8.62 20.82
C GLY A 132 -4.21 -7.34 21.50
N SER A 133 -3.82 -7.41 22.77
CA SER A 133 -3.29 -6.26 23.51
C SER A 133 -2.00 -5.68 22.92
N LYS A 134 -1.10 -6.54 22.42
CA LYS A 134 0.15 -6.09 21.79
C LYS A 134 -0.05 -5.63 20.35
N ILE A 135 -1.02 -6.20 19.62
CA ILE A 135 -1.46 -5.64 18.33
C ILE A 135 -2.00 -4.21 18.55
N LEU A 136 -2.81 -4.00 19.59
CA LEU A 136 -3.33 -2.68 19.94
C LEU A 136 -2.20 -1.68 20.24
N ALA A 137 -1.18 -2.07 21.02
CA ALA A 137 -0.01 -1.24 21.29
C ALA A 137 0.79 -0.91 20.02
N GLY A 138 0.95 -1.86 19.10
CA GLY A 138 1.60 -1.62 17.81
C GLY A 138 0.79 -0.67 16.91
N ASN A 139 -0.53 -0.83 16.87
CA ASN A 139 -1.42 0.08 16.13
C ASN A 139 -1.41 1.48 16.73
N ALA A 140 -1.45 1.59 18.05
CA ALA A 140 -1.29 2.84 18.80
C ALA A 140 0.04 3.53 18.46
N LYS A 141 1.14 2.77 18.40
CA LYS A 141 2.45 3.30 18.05
C LYS A 141 2.51 3.81 16.61
N LEU A 142 1.94 3.06 15.67
CA LEU A 142 1.84 3.47 14.28
C LEU A 142 1.04 4.75 14.14
N LEU A 143 -0.12 4.82 14.81
CA LEU A 143 -0.96 6.00 14.82
C LEU A 143 -0.22 7.22 15.39
N TYR A 144 0.46 7.06 16.53
CA TYR A 144 1.26 8.12 17.14
C TYR A 144 2.31 8.67 16.16
N LEU A 145 3.06 7.80 15.48
CA LEU A 145 4.05 8.25 14.50
C LEU A 145 3.40 8.95 13.30
N PHE A 146 2.24 8.47 12.87
CA PHE A 146 1.49 9.12 11.79
C PHE A 146 1.03 10.52 12.16
N GLU A 147 0.49 10.67 13.37
CA GLU A 147 -0.04 11.93 13.87
C GLU A 147 1.09 12.92 14.18
N GLU A 148 2.16 12.49 14.82
CA GLU A 148 3.27 13.37 15.19
C GLU A 148 4.04 13.90 13.97
N ASN A 149 4.18 13.07 12.92
CA ASN A 149 4.98 13.37 11.73
C ASN A 149 4.08 13.53 10.48
N TRP A 150 2.90 14.13 10.67
CA TRP A 150 1.88 14.23 9.63
C TRP A 150 2.38 15.00 8.40
N GLY A 151 3.11 16.11 8.62
CA GLY A 151 3.64 16.94 7.53
C GLY A 151 4.58 16.14 6.63
N GLU A 152 5.49 15.38 7.23
CA GLU A 152 6.43 14.51 6.56
C GLU A 152 5.73 13.39 5.79
N ILE A 153 4.67 12.81 6.36
CA ILE A 153 3.88 11.75 5.73
C ILE A 153 3.10 12.28 4.54
N VAL A 154 2.47 13.46 4.67
CA VAL A 154 1.79 14.13 3.55
C VAL A 154 2.78 14.39 2.42
N GLN A 155 3.93 14.98 2.74
CA GLN A 155 4.97 15.29 1.77
C GLN A 155 5.53 14.02 1.11
N PHE A 156 5.69 12.91 1.85
CA PHE A 156 6.08 11.61 1.30
C PHE A 156 5.01 11.04 0.35
N SER A 157 3.73 11.17 0.73
CA SER A 157 2.58 10.59 0.03
C SER A 157 2.26 11.22 -1.33
N ARG A 158 2.79 12.41 -1.60
CA ARG A 158 2.54 13.23 -2.80
C ARG A 158 1.09 13.70 -2.95
N ARG A 159 0.31 13.68 -1.87
CA ARG A 159 -0.99 14.36 -1.80
C ARG A 159 -0.82 15.77 -1.25
N ASP A 160 -1.66 16.70 -1.70
CA ASP A 160 -1.75 18.04 -1.11
C ASP A 160 -2.52 17.98 0.22
N LEU A 161 -2.20 18.86 1.18
CA LEU A 161 -2.92 18.99 2.46
C LEU A 161 -4.41 19.25 2.24
N ASN A 162 -4.76 20.09 1.25
CA ASN A 162 -6.15 20.37 0.88
C ASN A 162 -6.88 19.16 0.27
N GLN A 163 -6.12 18.21 -0.31
CA GLN A 163 -6.66 16.95 -0.81
C GLN A 163 -6.81 15.96 0.34
N ILE A 164 -5.85 15.88 1.25
CA ILE A 164 -5.84 14.92 2.35
C ILE A 164 -7.04 15.07 3.29
N ASP A 165 -7.52 16.28 3.58
CA ASP A 165 -8.70 16.46 4.44
C ASP A 165 -10.00 15.86 3.85
N ARG A 166 -10.05 15.64 2.51
CA ARG A 166 -11.17 14.94 1.84
C ARG A 166 -10.99 13.43 1.76
N TRP A 167 -9.77 12.90 1.85
CA TRP A 167 -9.44 11.50 1.57
C TRP A 167 -8.91 10.70 2.77
N CYS A 168 -8.34 11.39 3.76
CA CYS A 168 -7.63 10.85 4.90
C CYS A 168 -7.76 11.83 6.07
N GLN A 169 -8.89 11.81 6.78
CA GLN A 169 -9.06 12.62 7.98
C GLN A 169 -7.95 12.28 8.98
N ARG A 170 -7.34 13.32 9.56
CA ARG A 170 -6.44 13.19 10.70
C ARG A 170 -7.26 12.86 11.95
N TYR A 171 -6.73 12.08 12.89
CA TYR A 171 -7.47 11.80 14.12
C TYR A 171 -7.45 12.99 15.09
N GLY A 172 -6.49 13.91 14.95
CA GLY A 172 -6.38 15.13 15.76
C GLY A 172 -5.96 14.85 17.20
N CYS A 173 -6.16 15.83 18.12
CA CYS A 173 -5.85 15.74 19.56
C CYS A 173 -6.72 14.72 20.34
N LEU A 174 -7.25 13.70 19.67
CA LEU A 174 -7.96 12.62 20.33
C LEU A 174 -6.96 11.70 21.01
N SER A 175 -7.33 11.16 22.18
CA SER A 175 -6.52 10.10 22.78
C SER A 175 -6.45 8.92 21.81
N ILE A 176 -5.30 8.24 21.78
CA ILE A 176 -5.06 7.05 20.96
C ILE A 176 -6.22 6.04 21.07
N HIS A 177 -6.79 5.87 22.27
CA HIS A 177 -7.95 5.00 22.50
C HIS A 177 -9.22 5.46 21.77
N ARG A 178 -9.45 6.77 21.67
CA ARG A 178 -10.61 7.34 20.96
C ARG A 178 -10.41 7.30 19.46
N ALA A 179 -9.20 7.53 18.98
CA ALA A 179 -8.85 7.37 17.57
C ALA A 179 -9.02 5.92 17.08
N LEU A 180 -8.54 4.93 17.86
CA LEU A 180 -8.72 3.52 17.53
C LEU A 180 -10.20 3.09 17.54
N ARG A 181 -11.03 3.67 18.42
CA ARG A 181 -12.48 3.45 18.42
C ARG A 181 -13.18 4.11 17.23
N LEU A 182 -12.82 5.35 16.86
CA LEU A 182 -13.42 6.04 15.71
C LEU A 182 -13.13 5.34 14.37
N ASN A 183 -12.00 4.63 14.29
CA ASN A 183 -11.69 3.81 13.14
C ASN A 183 -12.69 2.65 12.96
N GLU A 184 -13.46 2.26 13.97
CA GLU A 184 -14.52 1.24 13.82
C GLU A 184 -15.69 1.72 12.94
N ASP A 185 -15.87 3.04 12.78
CA ASP A 185 -17.07 3.62 12.14
C ASP A 185 -16.81 4.35 10.81
N ARG A 186 -15.55 4.65 10.44
CA ARG A 186 -15.25 5.38 9.18
C ARG A 186 -14.02 4.83 8.46
N LYS A 187 -14.15 4.64 7.14
CA LYS A 187 -13.07 4.16 6.25
C LYS A 187 -12.16 5.28 5.72
N GLU A 188 -12.44 6.52 6.09
CA GLU A 188 -11.85 7.75 5.53
C GLU A 188 -10.54 8.18 6.23
N TYR A 189 -9.91 7.29 7.00
CA TYR A 189 -8.68 7.57 7.72
C TYR A 189 -7.43 7.12 6.95
N ALA A 190 -6.31 7.81 7.16
CA ALA A 190 -5.01 7.47 6.56
C ALA A 190 -4.55 6.03 6.85
N ILE A 191 -5.05 5.46 7.95
CA ILE A 191 -4.84 4.07 8.32
C ILE A 191 -6.19 3.45 8.66
N ASN A 192 -6.54 2.37 7.98
CA ASN A 192 -7.71 1.56 8.27
C ASN A 192 -7.29 0.33 9.09
N PHE A 193 -7.85 0.23 10.30
CA PHE A 193 -7.63 -0.84 11.27
C PHE A 193 -8.79 -1.83 11.35
N GLN A 194 -9.88 -1.65 10.60
CA GLN A 194 -11.09 -2.48 10.68
C GLN A 194 -10.87 -3.92 10.18
N ASN A 195 -9.98 -4.10 9.21
CA ASN A 195 -9.68 -5.40 8.63
C ASN A 195 -9.20 -6.39 9.70
N SER A 196 -9.86 -7.54 9.85
CA SER A 196 -9.60 -8.46 10.98
C SER A 196 -8.15 -8.98 11.03
N ARG A 197 -7.48 -9.11 9.87
CA ARG A 197 -6.15 -9.72 9.73
C ARG A 197 -5.05 -8.74 9.33
N THR A 198 -5.41 -7.61 8.75
CA THR A 198 -4.47 -6.63 8.21
C THR A 198 -4.77 -5.23 8.72
N ASN A 199 -3.77 -4.37 8.73
CA ASN A 199 -3.99 -2.93 8.73
C ASN A 199 -3.69 -2.43 7.32
N GLU A 200 -4.29 -1.33 6.93
CA GLU A 200 -4.20 -0.78 5.59
C GLU A 200 -3.81 0.70 5.65
N ILE A 201 -2.73 1.08 4.97
CA ILE A 201 -2.28 2.47 4.87
C ILE A 201 -2.76 3.02 3.53
N ARG A 202 -3.55 4.09 3.57
CA ARG A 202 -4.32 4.62 2.44
C ARG A 202 -3.85 5.99 1.94
N VAL A 203 -2.86 6.58 2.60
CA VAL A 203 -2.45 7.98 2.36
C VAL A 203 -1.74 8.20 1.02
N PHE A 204 -1.13 7.16 0.43
CA PHE A 204 -0.27 7.34 -0.73
C PHE A 204 -1.07 7.63 -2.00
N ARG A 205 -0.59 8.58 -2.79
CA ARG A 205 -1.05 8.77 -4.17
C ARG A 205 -0.64 7.56 -5.02
N GLY A 206 -1.45 7.24 -6.03
CA GLY A 206 -1.11 6.27 -7.06
C GLY A 206 0.22 6.59 -7.77
N THR A 207 0.82 5.59 -8.41
CA THR A 207 2.03 5.75 -9.23
C THR A 207 2.28 4.58 -10.16
N LEU A 208 2.78 4.87 -11.37
CA LEU A 208 3.44 3.91 -12.25
C LEU A 208 4.96 4.16 -12.36
N LYS A 209 5.51 5.05 -11.52
CA LYS A 209 6.95 5.25 -11.39
C LYS A 209 7.51 4.19 -10.46
N TYR A 210 8.30 3.27 -11.00
CA TYR A 210 8.81 2.13 -10.25
C TYR A 210 9.57 2.53 -8.99
N ASP A 211 10.46 3.52 -9.05
CA ASP A 211 11.27 3.91 -7.90
C ASP A 211 10.42 4.49 -6.75
N THR A 212 9.38 5.26 -7.09
CA THR A 212 8.38 5.75 -6.14
C THR A 212 7.60 4.61 -5.48
N PHE A 213 7.20 3.60 -6.25
CA PHE A 213 6.53 2.40 -5.73
C PHE A 213 7.44 1.63 -4.77
N VAL A 214 8.71 1.41 -5.15
CA VAL A 214 9.71 0.75 -4.30
C VAL A 214 9.92 1.52 -3.00
N ALA A 215 10.09 2.85 -3.07
CA ALA A 215 10.24 3.69 -1.90
C ALA A 215 9.02 3.58 -0.97
N THR A 216 7.80 3.55 -1.52
CA THR A 216 6.57 3.41 -0.73
C THR A 216 6.52 2.08 0.02
N LEU A 217 6.84 0.96 -0.64
CA LEU A 217 6.85 -0.35 0.03
C LEU A 217 7.94 -0.45 1.10
N LEU A 218 9.13 0.10 0.83
CA LEU A 218 10.21 0.14 1.81
C LEU A 218 9.85 1.04 3.00
N PHE A 219 9.18 2.16 2.77
CA PHE A 219 8.71 3.04 3.84
C PHE A 219 7.75 2.30 4.78
N VAL A 220 6.70 1.69 4.24
CA VAL A 220 5.74 0.91 5.05
C VAL A 220 6.43 -0.25 5.76
N HIS A 221 7.29 -1.00 5.06
CA HIS A 221 8.06 -2.10 5.66
C HIS A 221 8.85 -1.65 6.88
N ASN A 222 9.63 -0.58 6.74
CA ASN A 222 10.47 -0.08 7.81
C ASN A 222 9.66 0.59 8.92
N LEU A 223 8.58 1.29 8.59
CA LEU A 223 7.72 1.93 9.57
C LEU A 223 7.07 0.89 10.50
N VAL A 224 6.56 -0.20 9.95
CA VAL A 224 5.97 -1.29 10.76
C VAL A 224 7.04 -2.01 11.58
N LEU A 225 8.23 -2.24 11.02
CA LEU A 225 9.37 -2.79 11.76
C LEU A 225 9.79 -1.89 12.93
N TYR A 226 9.84 -0.58 12.70
CA TYR A 226 10.17 0.41 13.69
C TYR A 226 9.13 0.39 14.82
N CYS A 227 7.84 0.49 14.47
CA CYS A 227 6.73 0.39 15.42
C CYS A 227 6.87 -0.84 16.31
N LYS A 228 7.06 -2.03 15.71
CA LYS A 228 7.24 -3.28 16.46
C LYS A 228 8.41 -3.24 17.44
N LYS A 229 9.53 -2.61 17.07
CA LYS A 229 10.73 -2.51 17.91
C LYS A 229 10.60 -1.48 19.02
N THR A 230 9.83 -0.41 18.80
CA THR A 230 9.73 0.72 19.72
C THR A 230 8.36 0.86 20.40
N MET A 231 7.52 -0.18 20.38
CA MET A 231 6.17 -0.15 21.01
C MET A 231 6.19 0.27 22.49
N HIS A 232 7.30 0.06 23.19
CA HIS A 232 7.47 0.41 24.61
C HIS A 232 8.12 1.79 24.83
N LYS A 233 8.67 2.41 23.78
CA LYS A 233 9.32 3.73 23.86
C LYS A 233 8.28 4.83 23.68
N LEU A 234 8.30 5.80 24.58
CA LEU A 234 7.53 7.04 24.48
C LEU A 234 8.36 8.09 23.72
N ASN A 235 7.71 8.95 22.94
CA ASN A 235 8.30 10.11 22.25
C ASN A 235 9.41 9.76 21.23
N ASP A 236 9.03 9.13 20.12
CA ASP A 236 9.93 8.91 18.98
C ASP A 236 9.78 10.05 17.97
N SER A 237 10.90 10.62 17.50
CA SER A 237 10.90 11.65 16.46
C SER A 237 11.03 11.05 15.05
N TRP A 238 10.72 11.85 14.02
CA TRP A 238 11.06 11.53 12.63
C TRP A 238 12.53 11.16 12.45
N GLU A 239 13.43 11.90 13.10
CA GLU A 239 14.88 11.67 13.02
C GLU A 239 15.29 10.30 13.58
N ASP A 240 14.64 9.83 14.65
CA ASP A 240 14.87 8.48 15.17
C ASP A 240 14.48 7.40 14.15
N PHE A 241 13.38 7.63 13.42
CA PHE A 241 12.97 6.76 12.31
C PHE A 241 13.96 6.81 11.14
N LEU A 242 14.46 8.00 10.77
CA LEU A 242 15.50 8.16 9.73
C LEU A 242 16.80 7.41 10.13
N LYS A 243 17.24 7.55 11.39
CA LYS A 243 18.38 6.80 11.94
C LYS A 243 18.15 5.29 11.89
N PHE A 244 16.93 4.83 12.11
CA PHE A 244 16.58 3.41 11.99
C PHE A 244 16.74 2.90 10.56
N ILE A 245 16.19 3.60 9.57
CA ILE A 245 16.25 3.15 8.17
C ILE A 245 17.67 3.24 7.57
N ARG A 246 18.52 4.17 8.03
CA ARG A 246 19.92 4.30 7.58
C ARG A 246 20.77 3.07 7.91
N LYS A 247 20.40 2.29 8.94
CA LYS A 247 21.17 1.12 9.40
C LYS A 247 21.18 -0.03 8.39
N ASP A 248 20.26 -0.04 7.44
CA ASP A 248 20.16 -1.08 6.42
C ASP A 248 20.37 -0.48 5.02
N LYS A 249 21.49 -0.83 4.38
CA LYS A 249 21.84 -0.35 3.03
C LYS A 249 20.78 -0.69 1.98
N ARG A 250 19.94 -1.71 2.22
CA ARG A 250 18.86 -2.06 1.29
C ARG A 250 17.75 -1.00 1.23
N ASN A 251 17.75 -0.05 2.16
CA ASN A 251 16.85 1.11 2.15
C ASN A 251 17.34 2.25 1.25
N ASN A 252 18.44 2.11 0.51
CA ASN A 252 18.95 3.17 -0.36
C ASN A 252 17.89 3.77 -1.32
N PRO A 253 17.01 2.99 -1.98
CA PRO A 253 15.95 3.57 -2.82
C PRO A 253 14.97 4.46 -2.03
N LEU A 254 14.64 4.08 -0.78
CA LEU A 254 13.82 4.89 0.11
C LEU A 254 14.56 6.18 0.52
N ILE A 255 15.85 6.09 0.83
CA ILE A 255 16.67 7.24 1.24
C ILE A 255 16.75 8.27 0.10
N LEU A 256 17.04 7.82 -1.12
CA LEU A 256 17.10 8.69 -2.30
C LEU A 256 15.75 9.38 -2.53
N TYR A 257 14.65 8.63 -2.47
CA TYR A 257 13.32 9.22 -2.58
C TYR A 257 13.04 10.24 -1.47
N MET A 258 13.43 9.96 -0.21
CA MET A 258 13.26 10.93 0.87
C MET A 258 14.09 12.21 0.66
N GLN A 259 15.29 12.10 0.10
CA GLN A 259 16.15 13.24 -0.24
C GLN A 259 15.54 14.09 -1.38
N GLU A 260 15.08 13.46 -2.45
CA GLU A 260 14.38 14.12 -3.56
C GLU A 260 13.12 14.87 -3.10
N ARG A 261 12.53 14.41 -1.99
CA ARG A 261 11.35 15.00 -1.38
C ARG A 261 11.68 15.95 -0.24
N GLU A 262 12.94 16.28 0.01
CA GLU A 262 13.39 17.18 1.10
C GLU A 262 12.99 16.69 2.52
N LEU A 263 12.69 15.40 2.67
CA LEU A 263 12.34 14.76 3.96
C LEU A 263 13.57 14.29 4.74
N TRP A 264 14.73 14.34 4.11
CA TRP A 264 16.00 13.93 4.69
C TRP A 264 17.15 14.74 4.09
N THR A 265 17.78 15.58 4.91
CA THR A 265 19.06 16.23 4.58
C THR A 265 20.24 15.41 5.08
N LEU A 266 21.28 15.24 4.24
CA LEU A 266 22.53 14.63 4.69
C LEU A 266 23.20 15.58 5.69
N GLN A 267 23.27 15.18 6.95
CA GLN A 267 24.31 15.63 7.87
C GLN A 267 25.56 14.80 7.66
#